data_AF-A0A8D2L0A4-F1
#
_entry.id   AF-A0A8D2L0A4-F1
#
_cell.length_a   1.000
_cell.length_b   1.000
_cell.length_c   1.000
_cell.angle_alpha   90.00
_cell.angle_beta   90.00
_cell.angle_gamma   90.00
#
_symmetry.space_group_name_H-M   'P 1'
#
loop_
_entity.id
_entity.type
_entity.pdbx_description
1 polymer ?
#
loop_
_entity_poly.entity_id
_entity_poly.type
_entity_poly.pdbx_seq_one_letter_code
_entity_poly.pdbx_strand_id
1 'polypeptide(L)'
;MPGSWLLLAALLLAGGVLAARASRTRRELAPGLHERGIRDAGGSYCERHGACCHGRDDACTVPYLDTICYCDLFCNRTISDCCPDFWEYCLGIEPPFPVQKVCIRNGHKFPAGATYRDNCNLCTCRAHGQWDCENHACLINRDIIDAINRGNYGWRASNYSQMWGMTLEEGIQYRLGTVRPPTSVMNMNELQVSMDANEVLPPRFNAAEKWPGMIQEPLDQGNCAGSWAFSTAAVASDRISIHSMGHMTPALSPQNLLSCNTRHQQGCGGGRIDGAWWFLRRRGVVTDYCYPFTNQDKDSSLPAPPCMMSSQSTGRGKRQATARCPNPQAHSNEIYQSTPAYRLSSDEKVIMKEIMENGPVQAIMEVYEDFFMYRHGVYRHTPVAAGQHRRHGTHSVKITGWGEERTADGSREKYWIAANSWGRDWGEHGYFRIARGVNECDIEAFVVGVWGRVGMEDMHHRK
;
A
#
# COMPACT_ATOMS: atom_id res chain seq x y z
N MET A 1 51.19 37.39 -6.85
CA MET A 1 52.55 37.00 -7.29
C MET A 1 52.90 35.67 -6.62
N PRO A 2 53.63 34.76 -7.29
CA PRO A 2 54.02 33.47 -6.72
C PRO A 2 55.29 33.57 -5.85
N GLY A 3 55.51 32.56 -5.00
CA GLY A 3 56.74 32.40 -4.21
C GLY A 3 57.33 31.00 -4.40
N SER A 4 58.18 30.85 -5.42
CA SER A 4 58.86 29.57 -5.73
C SER A 4 59.98 29.27 -4.73
N TRP A 5 60.24 27.98 -4.50
CA TRP A 5 61.56 27.49 -4.07
C TRP A 5 62.07 26.41 -5.05
N LEU A 6 63.31 26.59 -5.48
CA LEU A 6 64.16 25.65 -6.26
C LEU A 6 65.04 24.86 -5.24
N LEU A 7 65.83 23.81 -5.49
CA LEU A 7 66.46 23.11 -6.64
C LEU A 7 66.41 21.56 -6.37
N LEU A 8 67.06 20.58 -7.04
CA LEU A 8 67.99 20.46 -8.20
C LEU A 8 67.31 19.51 -9.27
N ALA A 9 67.79 19.11 -10.47
CA ALA A 9 69.09 18.94 -11.15
C ALA A 9 69.97 17.74 -10.69
N ALA A 10 70.67 16.95 -11.53
CA ALA A 10 70.60 16.61 -12.98
C ALA A 10 71.38 15.26 -13.18
N LEU A 11 71.21 14.45 -14.24
CA LEU A 11 72.00 14.35 -15.51
C LEU A 11 71.54 13.02 -16.21
N LEU A 12 71.40 12.87 -17.55
CA LEU A 12 72.42 12.64 -18.61
C LEU A 12 73.26 11.36 -18.37
N LEU A 13 73.54 10.42 -19.30
CA LEU A 13 73.55 10.27 -20.78
C LEU A 13 73.34 8.76 -21.13
N ALA A 14 73.13 8.20 -22.34
CA ALA A 14 72.94 8.64 -23.75
C ALA A 14 72.10 7.57 -24.52
N GLY A 15 71.68 7.76 -25.77
CA GLY A 15 72.35 7.16 -26.95
C GLY A 15 71.37 6.30 -27.79
N GLY A 16 71.59 6.07 -29.10
CA GLY A 16 70.53 5.53 -29.97
C GLY A 16 70.91 4.54 -31.09
N VAL A 17 69.88 3.78 -31.50
CA VAL A 17 69.65 3.08 -32.79
C VAL A 17 70.77 2.18 -33.36
N LEU A 18 70.58 0.85 -33.31
CA LEU A 18 70.38 0.01 -34.52
C LEU A 18 69.97 -1.44 -34.17
N ALA A 19 69.56 -2.21 -35.17
CA ALA A 19 68.77 -3.43 -35.02
C ALA A 19 69.55 -4.72 -34.70
N ALA A 20 68.92 -5.62 -33.94
CA ALA A 20 69.24 -7.05 -33.89
C ALA A 20 67.94 -7.88 -33.93
N ARG A 21 67.96 -9.05 -34.57
CA ARG A 21 66.79 -9.95 -34.66
C ARG A 21 66.58 -10.73 -33.36
N ALA A 22 65.35 -10.71 -32.84
CA ALA A 22 64.85 -11.69 -31.88
C ALA A 22 63.39 -12.07 -32.24
N SER A 23 63.06 -13.35 -32.16
CA SER A 23 61.76 -13.89 -32.60
C SER A 23 60.62 -13.55 -31.63
N ARG A 24 59.57 -12.87 -32.10
CA ARG A 24 58.30 -12.73 -31.38
C ARG A 24 57.31 -13.80 -31.81
N THR A 25 57.00 -14.73 -30.92
CA THR A 25 56.00 -15.78 -31.10
C THR A 25 54.64 -15.39 -30.51
N ARG A 26 53.56 -15.77 -31.21
CA ARG A 26 52.14 -15.57 -30.87
C ARG A 26 51.64 -14.12 -30.77
N ARG A 27 50.54 -13.87 -31.50
CA ARG A 27 49.68 -12.68 -31.37
C ARG A 27 48.87 -12.77 -30.07
N GLU A 28 48.55 -11.62 -29.50
CA GLU A 28 47.37 -11.47 -28.64
C GLU A 28 46.10 -11.62 -29.50
N LEU A 29 45.09 -12.31 -28.99
CA LEU A 29 43.80 -12.50 -29.67
C LEU A 29 42.76 -11.55 -29.06
N ALA A 30 42.02 -10.82 -29.90
CA ALA A 30 41.15 -9.74 -29.45
C ALA A 30 39.79 -10.25 -28.91
N PRO A 31 39.26 -9.71 -27.80
CA PRO A 31 38.00 -10.16 -27.19
C PRO A 31 36.71 -9.52 -27.76
N GLY A 32 36.84 -8.55 -28.68
CA GLY A 32 35.82 -7.52 -28.94
C GLY A 32 34.48 -7.94 -29.57
N LEU A 33 34.27 -9.20 -29.94
CA LEU A 33 32.97 -9.69 -30.42
C LEU A 33 32.03 -10.15 -29.30
N HIS A 34 32.59 -10.63 -28.17
CA HIS A 34 31.80 -11.31 -27.13
C HIS A 34 30.96 -10.34 -26.28
N GLU A 35 31.46 -9.11 -26.06
CA GLU A 35 30.77 -8.07 -25.28
C GLU A 35 29.43 -7.61 -25.90
N ARG A 36 29.24 -7.83 -27.22
CA ARG A 36 28.02 -7.43 -27.95
C ARG A 36 26.95 -8.52 -28.02
N GLY A 37 27.10 -9.60 -27.26
CA GLY A 37 26.10 -10.67 -27.17
C GLY A 37 26.09 -11.66 -28.34
N ILE A 38 26.98 -11.52 -29.31
CA ILE A 38 27.26 -12.59 -30.28
C ILE A 38 28.02 -13.70 -29.51
N ARG A 39 27.25 -14.73 -29.16
CA ARG A 39 27.74 -16.01 -28.62
C ARG A 39 27.67 -17.03 -29.74
N ASP A 40 28.62 -17.97 -29.77
CA ASP A 40 28.54 -19.11 -30.69
C ASP A 40 27.20 -19.82 -30.49
N ALA A 41 26.50 -20.06 -31.60
CA ALA A 41 25.07 -20.37 -31.58
C ALA A 41 24.83 -21.85 -31.23
N GLY A 42 24.98 -22.18 -29.95
CA GLY A 42 24.75 -23.52 -29.40
C GLY A 42 23.33 -24.02 -29.64
N GLY A 43 23.15 -24.80 -30.72
CA GLY A 43 21.89 -25.42 -31.10
C GLY A 43 21.84 -25.85 -32.57
N SER A 44 21.88 -27.15 -32.81
CA SER A 44 21.35 -27.86 -33.98
C SER A 44 21.77 -27.50 -35.42
N TYR A 45 22.67 -26.55 -35.67
CA TYR A 45 23.04 -26.13 -37.05
C TYR A 45 23.60 -27.28 -37.91
N CYS A 46 24.68 -27.93 -37.47
CA CYS A 46 25.26 -29.09 -38.18
C CYS A 46 24.54 -30.42 -37.87
N GLU A 47 23.68 -30.44 -36.84
CA GLU A 47 22.95 -31.63 -36.38
C GLU A 47 22.03 -32.23 -37.47
N ARG A 48 21.56 -31.40 -38.41
CA ARG A 48 20.73 -31.82 -39.54
C ARG A 48 21.40 -32.82 -40.49
N HIS A 49 22.73 -32.85 -40.55
CA HIS A 49 23.49 -33.78 -41.40
C HIS A 49 23.97 -35.04 -40.67
N GLY A 50 23.84 -35.11 -39.34
CA GLY A 50 24.23 -36.28 -38.54
C GLY A 50 25.74 -36.47 -38.34
N ALA A 51 26.59 -35.74 -39.05
CA ALA A 51 28.05 -35.72 -38.91
C ALA A 51 28.62 -34.38 -39.45
N CYS A 52 29.85 -34.04 -39.05
CA CYS A 52 30.61 -32.93 -39.65
C CYS A 52 31.47 -33.39 -40.82
N CYS A 53 31.74 -32.47 -41.75
CA CYS A 53 32.40 -32.79 -43.01
C CYS A 53 33.93 -32.81 -42.90
N HIS A 54 34.56 -33.72 -43.66
CA HIS A 54 36.02 -33.92 -43.68
C HIS A 54 36.75 -32.85 -44.50
N GLY A 55 36.73 -31.62 -43.99
CA GLY A 55 37.25 -30.43 -44.64
C GLY A 55 36.18 -29.65 -45.41
N ARG A 56 36.60 -28.56 -46.04
CA ARG A 56 35.72 -27.61 -46.73
C ARG A 56 34.98 -28.28 -47.89
N ASP A 57 33.70 -28.53 -47.69
CA ASP A 57 32.75 -29.02 -48.68
C ASP A 57 31.66 -27.96 -48.89
N ASP A 58 31.52 -27.44 -50.12
CA ASP A 58 30.53 -26.41 -50.45
C ASP A 58 29.08 -26.94 -50.37
N ALA A 59 28.86 -28.26 -50.45
CA ALA A 59 27.57 -28.90 -50.18
C ALA A 59 27.27 -29.04 -48.67
N CYS A 60 28.27 -28.81 -47.81
CA CYS A 60 28.18 -28.92 -46.36
C CYS A 60 28.11 -27.53 -45.69
N THR A 61 27.21 -26.69 -46.21
CA THR A 61 27.09 -25.28 -45.85
C THR A 61 25.70 -24.91 -45.30
N VAL A 62 25.66 -23.92 -44.40
CA VAL A 62 24.44 -23.37 -43.81
C VAL A 62 24.47 -21.84 -43.84
N PRO A 63 23.36 -21.15 -44.19
CA PRO A 63 23.28 -19.70 -44.07
C PRO A 63 23.18 -19.28 -42.60
N TYR A 64 23.98 -18.29 -42.21
CA TYR A 64 24.00 -17.72 -40.86
C TYR A 64 24.12 -16.19 -40.96
N LEU A 65 23.07 -15.48 -40.54
CA LEU A 65 22.87 -14.06 -40.87
C LEU A 65 23.02 -13.85 -42.40
N ASP A 66 23.80 -12.86 -42.84
CA ASP A 66 24.02 -12.53 -44.24
C ASP A 66 25.21 -13.28 -44.89
N THR A 67 25.75 -14.33 -44.23
CA THR A 67 26.87 -15.13 -44.74
C THR A 67 26.54 -16.63 -44.82
N ILE A 68 27.37 -17.37 -45.54
CA ILE A 68 27.32 -18.84 -45.64
C ILE A 68 28.48 -19.43 -44.84
N CYS A 69 28.18 -20.33 -43.92
CA CYS A 69 29.13 -20.99 -43.03
C CYS A 69 29.25 -22.49 -43.33
N TYR A 70 30.43 -23.06 -43.09
CA TYR A 70 30.73 -24.48 -43.32
C TYR A 70 30.57 -25.30 -42.04
N CYS A 71 30.07 -26.53 -42.15
CA CYS A 71 30.00 -27.51 -41.06
C CYS A 71 31.17 -28.52 -41.12
N ASP A 72 32.40 -28.01 -41.16
CA ASP A 72 33.62 -28.83 -41.28
C ASP A 72 34.44 -28.97 -39.99
N LEU A 73 35.38 -29.92 -40.01
CA LEU A 73 36.29 -30.25 -38.90
C LEU A 73 37.46 -29.26 -38.71
N PHE A 74 37.54 -28.18 -39.50
CA PHE A 74 38.71 -27.29 -39.60
C PHE A 74 38.47 -25.85 -39.07
N CYS A 75 37.41 -25.62 -38.28
CA CYS A 75 37.20 -24.41 -37.48
C CYS A 75 38.31 -24.18 -36.42
N ASN A 76 39.48 -23.71 -36.88
CA ASN A 76 40.66 -23.38 -36.08
C ASN A 76 41.10 -21.93 -36.36
N ARG A 77 40.54 -21.00 -35.58
CA ARG A 77 40.73 -19.54 -35.75
C ARG A 77 42.20 -19.11 -35.71
N THR A 78 42.68 -18.56 -36.82
CA THR A 78 43.99 -17.85 -36.90
C THR A 78 43.88 -16.41 -37.41
N ILE A 79 42.83 -16.08 -38.14
CA ILE A 79 42.37 -14.74 -38.55
C ILE A 79 40.82 -14.75 -38.46
N SER A 80 40.20 -13.58 -38.33
CA SER A 80 38.75 -13.40 -38.11
C SER A 80 37.88 -13.99 -39.24
N ASP A 81 36.88 -14.77 -38.84
CA ASP A 81 35.73 -15.20 -39.66
C ASP A 81 34.43 -14.86 -38.90
N CYS A 82 33.31 -14.77 -39.61
CA CYS A 82 31.98 -14.46 -39.08
C CYS A 82 31.22 -15.68 -38.57
N CYS A 83 31.74 -16.89 -38.80
CA CYS A 83 31.10 -18.16 -38.44
C CYS A 83 31.46 -18.63 -37.00
N PRO A 84 30.54 -19.36 -36.32
CA PRO A 84 30.80 -19.96 -35.02
C PRO A 84 31.59 -21.28 -35.13
N ASP A 85 32.37 -21.61 -34.09
CA ASP A 85 33.22 -22.82 -34.08
C ASP A 85 32.47 -24.03 -33.45
N PHE A 86 32.14 -25.06 -34.25
CA PHE A 86 31.26 -26.18 -33.84
C PHE A 86 31.94 -27.32 -33.03
N TRP A 87 32.88 -26.99 -32.13
CA TRP A 87 33.74 -27.98 -31.45
C TRP A 87 32.97 -29.03 -30.61
N GLU A 88 31.85 -28.64 -29.99
CA GLU A 88 30.99 -29.53 -29.19
C GLU A 88 30.43 -30.70 -30.02
N TYR A 89 29.96 -30.39 -31.23
CA TYR A 89 29.32 -31.37 -32.12
C TYR A 89 30.34 -32.12 -33.00
N CYS A 90 31.34 -31.42 -33.54
CA CYS A 90 32.29 -32.04 -34.47
C CYS A 90 33.46 -32.79 -33.79
N LEU A 91 33.81 -32.43 -32.56
CA LEU A 91 34.98 -32.97 -31.85
C LEU A 91 34.63 -33.58 -30.48
N GLY A 92 33.38 -33.47 -30.02
CA GLY A 92 32.97 -33.90 -28.68
C GLY A 92 33.59 -33.08 -27.54
N ILE A 93 34.11 -31.89 -27.84
CA ILE A 93 34.77 -31.01 -26.87
C ILE A 93 33.72 -30.05 -26.30
N GLU A 94 33.28 -30.26 -25.06
CA GLU A 94 32.42 -29.31 -24.37
C GLU A 94 33.03 -27.90 -24.44
N PRO A 95 32.24 -26.86 -24.81
CA PRO A 95 32.78 -25.52 -24.95
C PRO A 95 33.28 -25.00 -23.60
N PRO A 96 34.33 -24.15 -23.56
CA PRO A 96 34.95 -23.67 -22.31
C PRO A 96 34.05 -22.74 -21.47
N PHE A 97 32.80 -22.53 -21.90
CA PHE A 97 31.79 -21.74 -21.22
C PHE A 97 30.77 -22.70 -20.59
N PRO A 98 30.65 -22.74 -19.24
CA PRO A 98 29.73 -23.67 -18.59
C PRO A 98 28.29 -23.37 -19.02
N VAL A 99 27.54 -24.43 -19.37
CA VAL A 99 26.13 -24.37 -19.77
C VAL A 99 25.35 -23.49 -18.79
N GLN A 100 24.93 -22.30 -19.23
CA GLN A 100 24.29 -21.34 -18.35
C GLN A 100 22.98 -21.91 -17.83
N LYS A 101 22.97 -22.29 -16.55
CA LYS A 101 21.81 -22.85 -15.88
C LYS A 101 20.71 -21.79 -15.83
N VAL A 102 19.67 -21.99 -16.62
CA VAL A 102 18.47 -21.16 -16.66
C VAL A 102 17.55 -21.52 -15.50
N CYS A 103 16.89 -20.52 -14.92
CA CYS A 103 15.84 -20.76 -13.95
C CYS A 103 14.54 -21.14 -14.68
N ILE A 104 13.73 -22.00 -14.09
CA ILE A 104 12.46 -22.45 -14.68
C ILE A 104 11.30 -21.94 -13.81
N ARG A 105 10.24 -21.43 -14.44
CA ARG A 105 8.96 -21.10 -13.76
C ARG A 105 7.80 -21.34 -14.73
N ASN A 106 6.79 -22.07 -14.28
CA ASN A 106 5.61 -22.45 -15.08
C ASN A 106 5.96 -23.05 -16.46
N GLY A 107 7.02 -23.87 -16.54
CA GLY A 107 7.52 -24.47 -17.79
C GLY A 107 8.41 -23.55 -18.66
N HIS A 108 8.39 -22.24 -18.43
CA HIS A 108 9.25 -21.29 -19.15
C HIS A 108 10.66 -21.22 -18.57
N LYS A 109 11.66 -21.06 -19.45
CA LYS A 109 13.09 -20.91 -19.10
C LYS A 109 13.47 -19.43 -19.06
N PHE A 110 14.21 -19.01 -18.05
CA PHE A 110 14.63 -17.63 -17.81
C PHE A 110 16.16 -17.53 -17.70
N PRO A 111 16.82 -16.57 -18.36
CA PRO A 111 18.27 -16.39 -18.27
C PRO A 111 18.68 -15.83 -16.90
N ALA A 112 19.95 -16.02 -16.54
CA ALA A 112 20.53 -15.40 -15.35
C ALA A 112 20.39 -13.87 -15.40
N GLY A 113 20.03 -13.26 -14.27
CA GLY A 113 19.69 -11.84 -14.17
C GLY A 113 18.24 -11.48 -14.53
N ALA A 114 17.45 -12.39 -15.10
CA ALA A 114 16.01 -12.18 -15.26
C ALA A 114 15.32 -12.07 -13.90
N THR A 115 14.32 -11.20 -13.80
CA THR A 115 13.57 -10.93 -12.57
C THR A 115 12.06 -11.13 -12.74
N TYR A 116 11.38 -11.45 -11.65
CA TYR A 116 9.92 -11.37 -11.54
C TYR A 116 9.53 -10.97 -10.11
N ARG A 117 8.31 -10.43 -9.90
CA ARG A 117 7.75 -10.26 -8.54
C ARG A 117 6.79 -11.40 -8.19
N ASP A 118 7.01 -12.05 -7.06
CA ASP A 118 5.99 -12.89 -6.40
C ASP A 118 5.34 -12.07 -5.29
N ASN A 119 4.13 -11.57 -5.57
CA ASN A 119 3.43 -10.64 -4.68
C ASN A 119 4.32 -9.42 -4.36
N CYS A 120 4.73 -9.24 -3.10
CA CYS A 120 5.61 -8.14 -2.69
C CYS A 120 7.10 -8.41 -2.97
N ASN A 121 7.52 -9.67 -3.07
CA ASN A 121 8.92 -10.08 -3.12
C ASN A 121 9.47 -10.10 -4.55
N LEU A 122 10.66 -9.52 -4.75
CA LEU A 122 11.43 -9.64 -6.00
C LEU A 122 12.22 -10.96 -6.01
N CYS A 123 12.09 -11.71 -7.09
CA CYS A 123 12.85 -12.92 -7.38
C CYS A 123 13.78 -12.69 -8.57
N THR A 124 15.05 -13.03 -8.41
CA THR A 124 16.12 -12.87 -9.41
C THR A 124 16.73 -14.22 -9.76
N CYS A 125 16.88 -14.52 -11.05
CA CYS A 125 17.52 -15.75 -11.49
C CYS A 125 19.04 -15.67 -11.29
N ARG A 126 19.60 -16.51 -10.43
CA ARG A 126 21.05 -16.61 -10.21
C ARG A 126 21.70 -17.47 -11.30
N ALA A 127 22.99 -17.25 -11.56
CA ALA A 127 23.77 -17.93 -12.62
C ALA A 127 23.84 -19.47 -12.49
N HIS A 128 23.43 -20.04 -11.36
CA HIS A 128 23.35 -21.48 -11.11
C HIS A 128 21.95 -22.08 -11.38
N GLY A 129 21.02 -21.32 -11.97
CA GLY A 129 19.67 -21.78 -12.35
C GLY A 129 18.67 -21.84 -11.21
N GLN A 130 18.98 -21.21 -10.08
CA GLN A 130 18.10 -21.07 -8.93
C GLN A 130 17.52 -19.66 -8.85
N TRP A 131 16.23 -19.57 -8.53
CA TRP A 131 15.62 -18.32 -8.11
C TRP A 131 16.09 -17.97 -6.71
N ASP A 132 16.57 -16.74 -6.55
CA ASP A 132 16.84 -16.13 -5.25
C ASP A 132 15.81 -15.03 -5.06
N CYS A 133 15.04 -15.12 -3.97
CA CYS A 133 13.86 -14.30 -3.73
C CYS A 133 13.98 -13.57 -2.40
N GLU A 134 13.52 -12.32 -2.39
CA GLU A 134 13.18 -11.63 -1.15
C GLU A 134 12.16 -12.45 -0.33
N ASN A 135 12.26 -12.37 0.99
CA ASN A 135 11.40 -13.09 1.93
C ASN A 135 10.73 -12.12 2.92
N HIS A 136 10.13 -11.05 2.39
CA HIS A 136 9.31 -10.14 3.15
C HIS A 136 7.90 -10.71 3.35
N ALA A 137 7.33 -10.44 4.52
CA ALA A 137 5.91 -10.65 4.78
C ALA A 137 5.09 -9.76 3.84
N CYS A 138 4.26 -10.36 2.98
CA CYS A 138 3.36 -9.61 2.11
C CYS A 138 2.01 -9.37 2.79
N LEU A 139 1.41 -8.19 2.57
CA LEU A 139 0.15 -7.76 3.18
C LEU A 139 -1.03 -8.66 2.81
N ILE A 140 -1.09 -9.10 1.55
CA ILE A 140 -2.06 -10.08 1.06
C ILE A 140 -1.38 -11.45 1.05
N ASN A 141 -1.53 -12.21 2.13
CA ASN A 141 -0.95 -13.56 2.28
C ASN A 141 -1.96 -14.64 1.87
N ARG A 142 -1.64 -15.41 0.82
CA ARG A 142 -2.51 -16.47 0.29
C ARG A 142 -2.71 -17.62 1.27
N ASP A 143 -1.69 -18.02 2.02
CA ASP A 143 -1.80 -19.14 2.97
C ASP A 143 -2.75 -18.81 4.12
N ILE A 144 -2.75 -17.54 4.57
CA ILE A 144 -3.70 -17.01 5.55
C ILE A 144 -5.12 -16.97 4.96
N ILE A 145 -5.32 -16.42 3.75
CA ILE A 145 -6.63 -16.41 3.05
C ILE A 145 -7.21 -17.82 2.96
N ASP A 146 -6.42 -18.76 2.47
CA ASP A 146 -6.82 -20.14 2.24
C ASP A 146 -7.12 -20.87 3.56
N ALA A 147 -6.34 -20.64 4.61
CA ALA A 147 -6.57 -21.23 5.93
C ALA A 147 -7.82 -20.66 6.62
N ILE A 148 -8.09 -19.36 6.51
CA ILE A 148 -9.32 -18.73 7.01
C ILE A 148 -10.55 -19.27 6.25
N ASN A 149 -10.45 -19.38 4.92
CA ASN A 149 -11.55 -19.84 4.07
C ASN A 149 -11.83 -21.35 4.20
N ARG A 150 -10.81 -22.17 4.51
CA ARG A 150 -10.99 -23.58 4.92
C ARG A 150 -11.55 -23.72 6.33
N GLY A 151 -11.25 -22.76 7.23
CA GLY A 151 -11.73 -22.76 8.61
C GLY A 151 -13.18 -22.31 8.77
N ASN A 152 -13.72 -22.48 9.99
CA ASN A 152 -15.04 -22.01 10.39
C ASN A 152 -14.90 -20.89 11.43
N TYR A 153 -14.63 -19.67 10.97
CA TYR A 153 -14.30 -18.50 11.82
C TYR A 153 -15.37 -17.40 11.82
N GLY A 154 -16.57 -17.65 11.29
CA GLY A 154 -17.64 -16.63 11.16
C GLY A 154 -17.45 -15.64 9.99
N TRP A 155 -16.26 -15.57 9.40
CA TRP A 155 -15.93 -14.69 8.27
C TRP A 155 -15.09 -15.35 7.18
N ARG A 156 -14.92 -14.63 6.06
CA ARG A 156 -14.17 -15.05 4.87
C ARG A 156 -13.18 -14.00 4.40
N ALA A 157 -12.05 -14.46 3.89
CA ALA A 157 -10.94 -13.64 3.44
C ALA A 157 -10.80 -13.62 1.91
N SER A 158 -10.20 -12.58 1.34
CA SER A 158 -10.02 -12.40 -0.10
C SER A 158 -8.79 -11.53 -0.42
N ASN A 159 -8.40 -11.49 -1.70
CA ASN A 159 -7.29 -10.70 -2.19
C ASN A 159 -7.77 -9.34 -2.75
N TYR A 160 -7.01 -8.29 -2.46
CA TYR A 160 -7.30 -6.93 -2.92
C TYR A 160 -6.21 -6.41 -3.85
N SER A 161 -6.58 -5.94 -5.04
CA SER A 161 -5.64 -5.42 -6.03
C SER A 161 -4.93 -4.16 -5.54
N GLN A 162 -5.62 -3.28 -4.81
CA GLN A 162 -5.05 -2.08 -4.18
C GLN A 162 -4.13 -2.35 -2.97
N MET A 163 -3.88 -3.63 -2.66
CA MET A 163 -2.99 -4.10 -1.58
C MET A 163 -2.01 -5.20 -2.05
N TRP A 164 -2.18 -5.74 -3.26
CA TRP A 164 -1.29 -6.75 -3.82
C TRP A 164 0.08 -6.14 -4.12
N GLY A 165 1.16 -6.86 -3.78
CA GLY A 165 2.51 -6.32 -3.91
C GLY A 165 2.94 -5.36 -2.79
N MET A 166 2.11 -5.12 -1.77
CA MET A 166 2.54 -4.43 -0.54
C MET A 166 3.18 -5.40 0.45
N THR A 167 4.21 -4.97 1.17
CA THR A 167 4.66 -5.67 2.38
C THR A 167 3.68 -5.42 3.53
N LEU A 168 3.68 -6.28 4.55
CA LEU A 168 2.92 -6.08 5.78
C LEU A 168 3.37 -4.80 6.51
N GLU A 169 4.65 -4.43 6.39
CA GLU A 169 5.19 -3.18 6.95
C GLU A 169 4.62 -1.95 6.26
N GLU A 170 4.60 -1.92 4.93
CA GLU A 170 3.94 -0.87 4.15
C GLU A 170 2.43 -0.81 4.45
N GLY A 171 1.76 -1.96 4.55
CA GLY A 171 0.33 -2.03 4.87
C GLY A 171 0.01 -1.39 6.22
N ILE A 172 0.78 -1.75 7.25
CA ILE A 172 0.66 -1.15 8.59
C ILE A 172 0.96 0.35 8.53
N GLN A 173 2.10 0.74 7.94
CA GLN A 173 2.53 2.13 7.83
C GLN A 173 1.51 3.02 7.11
N TYR A 174 0.97 2.59 5.98
CA TYR A 174 0.11 3.42 5.14
C TYR A 174 -1.37 3.34 5.49
N ARG A 175 -1.85 2.23 6.05
CA ARG A 175 -3.29 2.04 6.32
C ARG A 175 -3.66 2.31 7.79
N LEU A 176 -2.77 2.09 8.76
CA LEU A 176 -3.06 2.19 10.20
C LEU A 176 -2.58 3.51 10.79
N GLY A 177 -3.35 4.57 10.54
CA GLY A 177 -2.97 5.96 10.86
C GLY A 177 -3.27 6.45 12.27
N THR A 178 -3.90 5.65 13.14
CA THR A 178 -4.44 6.18 14.40
C THR A 178 -3.49 5.95 15.56
N VAL A 179 -2.84 7.02 16.01
CA VAL A 179 -2.01 7.02 17.21
C VAL A 179 -2.93 7.04 18.44
N ARG A 180 -2.85 6.01 19.30
CA ARG A 180 -3.63 5.93 20.55
C ARG A 180 -3.50 7.24 21.37
N PRO A 181 -4.61 7.85 21.82
CA PRO A 181 -4.57 9.02 22.70
C PRO A 181 -3.81 8.76 24.02
N PRO A 182 -3.29 9.81 24.69
CA PRO A 182 -2.66 9.69 26.01
C PRO A 182 -3.63 9.12 27.05
N THR A 183 -3.12 8.46 28.09
CA THR A 183 -3.93 7.85 29.16
C THR A 183 -4.91 8.83 29.82
N SER A 184 -4.56 10.12 29.93
CA SER A 184 -5.46 11.16 30.46
C SER A 184 -6.66 11.50 29.56
N VAL A 185 -6.58 11.16 28.26
CA VAL A 185 -7.69 11.25 27.30
C VAL A 185 -8.44 9.92 27.25
N MET A 186 -7.72 8.79 27.25
CA MET A 186 -8.32 7.45 27.32
C MET A 186 -9.18 7.26 28.58
N ASN A 187 -8.82 7.92 29.68
CA ASN A 187 -9.54 7.90 30.96
C ASN A 187 -10.40 9.16 31.19
N MET A 188 -10.76 9.92 30.13
CA MET A 188 -11.64 11.09 30.30
C MET A 188 -13.07 10.68 30.64
N ASN A 189 -13.76 11.52 31.43
CA ASN A 189 -15.12 11.24 31.91
C ASN A 189 -16.08 10.87 30.77
N GLU A 190 -16.85 9.82 31.00
CA GLU A 190 -17.80 9.26 30.05
C GLU A 190 -19.14 10.01 30.11
N LEU A 191 -19.77 10.21 28.95
CA LEU A 191 -21.10 10.80 28.87
C LEU A 191 -22.11 9.89 29.58
N GLN A 192 -22.84 10.45 30.54
CA GLN A 192 -23.93 9.77 31.22
C GLN A 192 -25.15 9.70 30.30
N VAL A 193 -25.20 8.68 29.43
CA VAL A 193 -26.37 8.38 28.61
C VAL A 193 -27.46 7.81 29.50
N SER A 194 -28.60 8.49 29.58
CA SER A 194 -29.74 8.03 30.38
C SER A 194 -30.40 6.83 29.70
N MET A 195 -30.34 5.67 30.36
CA MET A 195 -31.04 4.45 29.96
C MET A 195 -32.02 4.00 31.04
N ASP A 196 -33.20 3.54 30.63
CA ASP A 196 -34.07 2.75 31.52
C ASP A 196 -33.46 1.35 31.65
N ALA A 197 -33.50 0.75 32.85
CA ALA A 197 -33.06 -0.63 33.06
C ALA A 197 -33.84 -1.63 32.20
N ASN A 198 -35.09 -1.29 31.85
CA ASN A 198 -36.00 -2.06 31.00
C ASN A 198 -35.90 -1.69 29.51
N GLU A 199 -34.97 -0.80 29.11
CA GLU A 199 -34.86 -0.34 27.73
C GLU A 199 -34.34 -1.46 26.80
N VAL A 200 -35.23 -1.92 25.91
CA VAL A 200 -34.94 -2.95 24.89
C VAL A 200 -34.66 -2.27 23.56
N LEU A 201 -33.36 -2.16 23.23
CA LEU A 201 -32.90 -1.70 21.93
C LEU A 201 -33.16 -2.77 20.85
N PRO A 202 -33.40 -2.38 19.58
CA PRO A 202 -33.72 -3.34 18.52
C PRO A 202 -32.52 -4.27 18.21
N PRO A 203 -32.75 -5.52 17.78
CA PRO A 203 -31.66 -6.48 17.51
C PRO A 203 -30.81 -6.11 16.29
N ARG A 204 -31.34 -5.27 15.39
CA ARG A 204 -30.62 -4.70 14.25
C ARG A 204 -30.87 -3.20 14.16
N PHE A 205 -29.87 -2.46 13.69
CA PHE A 205 -29.98 -1.04 13.38
C PHE A 205 -28.94 -0.65 12.34
N ASN A 206 -29.31 0.24 11.42
CA ASN A 206 -28.40 0.82 10.43
C ASN A 206 -28.72 2.31 10.27
N ALA A 207 -27.73 3.17 10.53
CA ALA A 207 -27.91 4.62 10.40
C ALA A 207 -28.28 5.06 8.98
N ALA A 208 -27.84 4.34 7.94
CA ALA A 208 -28.18 4.67 6.54
C ALA A 208 -29.65 4.38 6.21
N GLU A 209 -30.27 3.41 6.89
CA GLU A 209 -31.70 3.11 6.79
C GLU A 209 -32.54 4.12 7.58
N LYS A 210 -32.09 4.55 8.77
CA LYS A 210 -32.80 5.56 9.58
C LYS A 210 -32.68 6.98 9.01
N TRP A 211 -31.54 7.34 8.43
CA TRP A 211 -31.26 8.68 7.88
C TRP A 211 -30.74 8.61 6.44
N PRO A 212 -31.59 8.25 5.46
CA PRO A 212 -31.19 8.12 4.05
C PRO A 212 -30.55 9.40 3.51
N GLY A 213 -29.43 9.26 2.81
CA GLY A 213 -28.67 10.38 2.23
C GLY A 213 -27.93 11.29 3.22
N MET A 214 -28.03 11.04 4.53
CA MET A 214 -27.30 11.80 5.56
C MET A 214 -26.00 11.13 6.02
N ILE A 215 -25.84 9.83 5.75
CA ILE A 215 -24.67 9.04 6.12
C ILE A 215 -23.67 9.04 4.96
N GLN A 216 -22.44 9.49 5.22
CA GLN A 216 -21.37 9.48 4.23
C GLN A 216 -20.81 8.06 4.02
N GLU A 217 -20.51 7.77 2.77
CA GLU A 217 -20.01 6.48 2.29
C GLU A 217 -18.50 6.31 2.57
N PRO A 218 -17.96 5.07 2.56
CA PRO A 218 -16.53 4.82 2.74
C PRO A 218 -15.67 5.47 1.64
N LEU A 219 -14.69 6.28 2.05
CA LEU A 219 -13.64 6.83 1.19
C LEU A 219 -12.40 5.92 1.21
N ASP A 220 -11.43 6.17 0.32
CA ASP A 220 -10.08 5.56 0.39
C ASP A 220 -9.05 6.59 0.87
N GLN A 221 -8.27 6.22 1.89
CA GLN A 221 -7.09 6.97 2.36
C GLN A 221 -5.85 6.72 1.49
N GLY A 222 -5.88 5.79 0.54
CA GLY A 222 -4.74 5.45 -0.30
C GLY A 222 -3.50 5.07 0.50
N ASN A 223 -2.32 5.52 0.07
CA ASN A 223 -1.05 5.32 0.79
C ASN A 223 -0.78 6.43 1.84
N CYS A 224 -1.81 6.88 2.56
CA CYS A 224 -1.69 7.89 3.61
C CYS A 224 -2.24 7.33 4.92
N ALA A 225 -1.46 7.39 6.01
CA ALA A 225 -1.88 6.93 7.34
C ALA A 225 -2.86 7.93 7.98
N GLY A 226 -4.00 8.15 7.32
CA GLY A 226 -4.93 9.23 7.57
C GLY A 226 -6.23 8.83 8.25
N SER A 227 -6.43 7.56 8.63
CA SER A 227 -7.72 7.07 9.15
C SER A 227 -8.26 7.86 10.34
N TRP A 228 -7.38 8.43 11.17
CA TRP A 228 -7.70 9.39 12.23
C TRP A 228 -8.46 10.63 11.73
N ALA A 229 -8.12 11.13 10.55
CA ALA A 229 -8.76 12.27 9.89
C ALA A 229 -10.01 11.83 9.11
N PHE A 230 -9.92 10.73 8.36
CA PHE A 230 -11.04 10.20 7.57
C PHE A 230 -12.25 9.84 8.44
N SER A 231 -12.06 9.08 9.52
CA SER A 231 -13.16 8.67 10.39
C SER A 231 -13.73 9.85 11.22
N THR A 232 -12.91 10.81 11.66
CA THR A 232 -13.41 12.06 12.27
C THR A 232 -14.21 12.90 11.28
N ALA A 233 -13.73 13.09 10.04
CA ALA A 233 -14.45 13.83 9.02
C ALA A 233 -15.78 13.15 8.63
N ALA A 234 -15.77 11.82 8.46
CA ALA A 234 -16.97 11.04 8.15
C ALA A 234 -18.02 11.12 9.29
N VAL A 235 -17.62 10.90 10.55
CA VAL A 235 -18.54 11.02 11.70
C VAL A 235 -19.10 12.43 11.81
N ALA A 236 -18.27 13.46 11.66
CA ALA A 236 -18.72 14.84 11.73
C ALA A 236 -19.68 15.22 10.59
N SER A 237 -19.46 14.70 9.39
CA SER A 237 -20.36 14.88 8.23
C SER A 237 -21.76 14.33 8.53
N ASP A 238 -21.83 13.07 8.99
CA ASP A 238 -23.07 12.41 9.37
C ASP A 238 -23.77 13.15 10.51
N ARG A 239 -23.02 13.51 11.56
CA ARG A 239 -23.55 14.20 12.74
C ARG A 239 -24.07 15.60 12.40
N ILE A 240 -23.45 16.35 11.50
CA ILE A 240 -24.01 17.64 11.04
C ILE A 240 -25.27 17.41 10.19
N SER A 241 -25.29 16.36 9.36
CA SER A 241 -26.44 16.03 8.51
C SER A 241 -27.67 15.65 9.34
N ILE A 242 -27.49 14.78 10.34
CA ILE A 242 -28.55 14.33 11.26
C ILE A 242 -29.06 15.49 12.14
N HIS A 243 -28.16 16.23 12.80
CA HIS A 243 -28.57 17.31 13.71
C HIS A 243 -29.09 18.57 12.99
N SER A 244 -28.87 18.70 11.68
CA SER A 244 -29.54 19.70 10.83
C SER A 244 -30.81 19.16 10.15
N MET A 245 -31.28 17.96 10.50
CA MET A 245 -32.47 17.32 9.91
C MET A 245 -32.41 17.23 8.37
N GLY A 246 -31.22 17.14 7.78
CA GLY A 246 -31.01 17.14 6.33
C GLY A 246 -31.07 18.51 5.64
N HIS A 247 -31.20 19.62 6.38
CA HIS A 247 -31.03 20.97 5.81
C HIS A 247 -29.60 21.17 5.26
N MET A 248 -28.61 20.55 5.91
CA MET A 248 -27.22 20.52 5.48
C MET A 248 -26.80 19.05 5.28
N THR A 249 -26.03 18.73 4.25
CA THR A 249 -25.42 17.38 4.07
C THR A 249 -23.95 17.48 3.64
N PRO A 250 -23.06 18.09 4.45
CA PRO A 250 -21.70 18.38 4.02
C PRO A 250 -20.78 17.16 4.18
N ALA A 251 -20.29 16.61 3.07
CA ALA A 251 -19.15 15.69 3.08
C ALA A 251 -17.87 16.49 3.42
N LEU A 252 -17.32 16.32 4.63
CA LEU A 252 -16.20 17.11 5.14
C LEU A 252 -14.84 16.60 4.67
N SER A 253 -13.89 17.52 4.44
CA SER A 253 -12.57 17.20 3.90
C SER A 253 -11.64 16.54 4.94
N PRO A 254 -11.20 15.28 4.71
CA PRO A 254 -10.09 14.70 5.46
C PRO A 254 -8.75 15.37 5.08
N GLN A 255 -8.56 15.80 3.82
CA GLN A 255 -7.38 16.52 3.37
C GLN A 255 -7.14 17.80 4.18
N ASN A 256 -8.21 18.53 4.53
CA ASN A 256 -8.11 19.73 5.35
C ASN A 256 -7.59 19.41 6.77
N LEU A 257 -8.00 18.30 7.37
CA LEU A 257 -7.43 17.83 8.65
C LEU A 257 -5.97 17.42 8.47
N LEU A 258 -5.67 16.58 7.48
CA LEU A 258 -4.31 16.05 7.23
C LEU A 258 -3.28 17.16 6.96
N SER A 259 -3.67 18.21 6.24
CA SER A 259 -2.78 19.30 5.81
C SER A 259 -2.67 20.44 6.84
N CYS A 260 -3.75 20.72 7.59
CA CYS A 260 -3.85 21.92 8.44
C CYS A 260 -3.86 21.65 9.94
N ASN A 261 -4.22 20.45 10.39
CA ASN A 261 -4.13 20.09 11.81
C ASN A 261 -2.73 19.56 12.11
N THR A 262 -1.75 20.44 12.26
CA THR A 262 -0.33 20.05 12.41
C THR A 262 0.14 19.91 13.86
N ARG A 263 -0.69 20.27 14.86
CA ARG A 263 -0.27 20.29 16.26
C ARG A 263 -0.33 18.90 16.89
N HIS A 264 0.85 18.29 17.07
CA HIS A 264 1.01 16.90 17.57
C HIS A 264 0.37 15.85 16.65
N GLN A 265 0.32 16.13 15.35
CA GLN A 265 -0.14 15.24 14.27
C GLN A 265 0.95 15.17 13.19
N GLN A 266 0.94 14.11 12.38
CA GLN A 266 1.94 13.88 11.34
C GLN A 266 1.32 13.74 9.94
N GLY A 267 0.06 14.15 9.76
CA GLY A 267 -0.67 14.05 8.49
C GLY A 267 -0.79 12.59 8.06
N CYS A 268 -0.14 12.24 6.95
CA CYS A 268 -0.03 10.87 6.43
C CYS A 268 0.97 9.98 7.17
N GLY A 269 1.73 10.50 8.14
CA GLY A 269 2.50 9.73 9.13
C GLY A 269 1.71 9.37 10.40
N GLY A 270 0.39 9.59 10.40
CA GLY A 270 -0.49 9.26 11.52
C GLY A 270 -0.89 10.46 12.41
N GLY A 271 -1.86 10.22 13.28
CA GLY A 271 -2.41 11.25 14.15
C GLY A 271 -3.42 10.73 15.17
N ARG A 272 -3.78 11.59 16.13
CA ARG A 272 -4.72 11.30 17.22
C ARG A 272 -6.09 11.94 16.97
N ILE A 273 -7.14 11.20 17.27
CA ILE A 273 -8.53 11.65 17.05
C ILE A 273 -8.95 12.78 18.01
N ASP A 274 -8.36 12.88 19.21
CA ASP A 274 -8.64 13.98 20.15
C ASP A 274 -8.14 15.34 19.62
N GLY A 275 -6.96 15.34 18.98
CA GLY A 275 -6.44 16.49 18.25
C GLY A 275 -7.28 16.83 17.02
N ALA A 276 -7.90 15.84 16.37
CA ALA A 276 -8.82 16.05 15.24
C ALA A 276 -10.12 16.72 15.69
N TRP A 277 -10.77 16.21 16.73
CA TRP A 277 -11.96 16.83 17.32
C TRP A 277 -11.69 18.21 17.91
N TRP A 278 -10.53 18.43 18.52
CA TRP A 278 -10.12 19.77 18.96
C TRP A 278 -10.03 20.74 17.78
N PHE A 279 -9.42 20.32 16.67
CA PHE A 279 -9.30 21.15 15.46
C PHE A 279 -10.68 21.43 14.85
N LEU A 280 -11.51 20.41 14.67
CA LEU A 280 -12.84 20.58 14.07
C LEU A 280 -13.75 21.50 14.92
N ARG A 281 -13.71 21.36 16.26
CA ARG A 281 -14.37 22.30 17.18
C ARG A 281 -13.81 23.72 17.08
N ARG A 282 -12.49 23.90 17.10
CA ARG A 282 -11.85 25.23 17.27
C ARG A 282 -11.59 25.97 15.97
N ARG A 283 -11.38 25.28 14.86
CA ARG A 283 -11.01 25.78 13.53
C ARG A 283 -12.04 25.40 12.47
N GLY A 284 -12.61 24.20 12.54
CA GLY A 284 -13.47 23.67 11.49
C GLY A 284 -12.73 23.27 10.23
N VAL A 285 -13.46 22.70 9.26
CA VAL A 285 -12.95 22.31 7.94
C VAL A 285 -13.94 22.66 6.83
N VAL A 286 -13.46 22.72 5.59
CA VAL A 286 -14.32 22.79 4.40
C VAL A 286 -14.84 21.42 3.96
N THR A 287 -15.73 21.37 2.97
CA THR A 287 -16.13 20.11 2.32
C THR A 287 -14.97 19.46 1.56
N ASP A 288 -15.01 18.14 1.39
CA ASP A 288 -14.09 17.41 0.52
C ASP A 288 -14.20 17.91 -0.93
N TYR A 289 -15.41 18.27 -1.40
CA TYR A 289 -15.54 18.93 -2.70
C TYR A 289 -14.74 20.25 -2.80
N CYS A 290 -14.58 21.01 -1.72
CA CYS A 290 -13.76 22.23 -1.72
C CYS A 290 -12.25 21.92 -1.64
N TYR A 291 -11.85 20.95 -0.79
CA TYR A 291 -10.46 20.52 -0.64
C TYR A 291 -10.39 18.99 -0.71
N PRO A 292 -10.35 18.40 -1.92
CA PRO A 292 -10.45 16.96 -2.08
C PRO A 292 -9.19 16.25 -1.61
N PHE A 293 -9.35 15.01 -1.15
CA PHE A 293 -8.21 14.15 -0.87
C PHE A 293 -7.41 13.83 -2.13
N THR A 294 -6.09 14.05 -2.07
CA THR A 294 -5.14 13.68 -3.11
C THR A 294 -4.32 12.48 -2.63
N ASN A 295 -4.49 11.33 -3.29
CA ASN A 295 -3.67 10.14 -3.03
C ASN A 295 -2.17 10.49 -3.05
N GLN A 296 -1.44 9.99 -2.07
CA GLN A 296 0.02 9.93 -2.09
C GLN A 296 0.43 8.71 -2.93
N ASP A 297 1.29 8.91 -3.92
CA ASP A 297 1.94 7.80 -4.62
C ASP A 297 2.96 7.14 -3.69
N LYS A 298 3.23 5.83 -3.85
CA LYS A 298 4.22 5.12 -3.03
C LYS A 298 5.62 5.78 -3.07
N ASP A 299 5.94 6.43 -4.19
CA ASP A 299 7.24 7.06 -4.44
C ASP A 299 7.23 8.58 -4.17
N SER A 300 6.08 9.17 -3.80
CA SER A 300 5.99 10.60 -3.47
C SER A 300 6.53 10.87 -2.06
N SER A 301 7.85 10.84 -1.93
CA SER A 301 8.64 11.29 -0.77
C SER A 301 8.55 12.80 -0.47
N LEU A 302 7.54 13.46 -1.02
CA LEU A 302 7.23 14.87 -0.81
C LEU A 302 6.61 15.06 0.59
N PRO A 303 6.85 16.21 1.26
CA PRO A 303 6.09 16.56 2.45
C PRO A 303 4.58 16.56 2.18
N ALA A 304 3.78 16.18 3.18
CA ALA A 304 2.33 16.30 3.10
C ALA A 304 1.93 17.71 2.63
N PRO A 305 0.95 17.87 1.70
CA PRO A 305 0.68 19.13 1.05
C PRO A 305 0.52 20.30 2.04
N PRO A 306 1.14 21.47 1.78
CA PRO A 306 1.05 22.60 2.69
C PRO A 306 -0.41 23.02 2.86
N CYS A 307 -0.80 23.41 4.09
CA CYS A 307 -2.17 23.78 4.42
C CYS A 307 -2.74 24.87 3.49
N MET A 308 -3.53 24.47 2.49
CA MET A 308 -4.15 25.42 1.56
C MET A 308 -5.39 26.11 2.17
N MET A 309 -6.05 25.46 3.14
CA MET A 309 -7.32 25.90 3.74
C MET A 309 -7.24 26.11 5.25
N SER A 310 -6.59 27.20 5.67
CA SER A 310 -6.66 27.69 7.05
C SER A 310 -7.97 28.44 7.33
N SER A 311 -8.37 28.51 8.61
CA SER A 311 -9.55 29.30 9.04
C SER A 311 -9.23 30.39 10.07
N GLN A 312 -9.88 31.55 9.86
CA GLN A 312 -9.78 32.76 10.68
C GLN A 312 -11.06 32.97 11.49
N SER A 313 -11.02 33.77 12.56
CA SER A 313 -12.19 33.99 13.43
C SER A 313 -13.00 35.19 12.95
N THR A 314 -14.32 35.04 12.90
CA THR A 314 -15.27 36.11 12.56
C THR A 314 -16.03 36.63 13.79
N GLY A 315 -15.57 36.28 15.01
CA GLY A 315 -16.28 36.57 16.26
C GLY A 315 -17.37 35.54 16.59
N ARG A 316 -17.92 35.62 17.81
CA ARG A 316 -18.97 34.69 18.35
C ARG A 316 -18.64 33.19 18.16
N GLY A 317 -17.35 32.85 18.09
CA GLY A 317 -16.86 31.51 17.81
C GLY A 317 -17.10 31.00 16.38
N LYS A 318 -17.66 31.79 15.45
CA LYS A 318 -17.75 31.46 14.03
C LYS A 318 -16.37 31.54 13.35
N ARG A 319 -16.28 30.91 12.18
CA ARG A 319 -15.07 30.79 11.35
C ARG A 319 -15.39 31.09 9.89
N GLN A 320 -14.39 31.56 9.16
CA GLN A 320 -14.41 31.61 7.70
C GLN A 320 -13.06 31.11 7.16
N ALA A 321 -13.05 30.61 5.92
CA ALA A 321 -11.82 30.25 5.23
C ALA A 321 -10.92 31.48 5.00
N THR A 322 -9.63 31.21 4.76
CA THR A 322 -8.63 32.24 4.43
C THR A 322 -8.30 32.32 2.94
N ALA A 323 -8.68 31.30 2.17
CA ALA A 323 -8.42 31.17 0.74
C ALA A 323 -9.67 30.65 -0.01
N ARG A 324 -9.61 30.65 -1.34
CA ARG A 324 -10.55 29.90 -2.20
C ARG A 324 -10.23 28.41 -2.14
N CYS A 325 -11.22 27.58 -2.48
CA CYS A 325 -11.08 26.13 -2.56
C CYS A 325 -9.92 25.71 -3.48
N PRO A 326 -9.09 24.73 -3.07
CA PRO A 326 -8.11 24.08 -3.94
C PRO A 326 -8.74 23.40 -5.16
N ASN A 327 -9.99 22.92 -5.05
CA ASN A 327 -10.82 22.59 -6.21
C ASN A 327 -11.39 23.89 -6.83
N PRO A 328 -10.99 24.29 -8.05
CA PRO A 328 -11.49 25.52 -8.67
C PRO A 328 -12.95 25.44 -9.13
N GLN A 329 -13.53 24.24 -9.25
CA GLN A 329 -14.96 24.03 -9.50
C GLN A 329 -15.82 24.22 -8.24
N ALA A 330 -15.23 24.32 -7.04
CA ALA A 330 -15.99 24.49 -5.80
C ALA A 330 -16.31 25.97 -5.50
N HIS A 331 -17.60 26.30 -5.54
CA HIS A 331 -18.10 27.67 -5.35
C HIS A 331 -18.28 28.10 -3.88
N SER A 332 -18.26 27.16 -2.92
CA SER A 332 -18.36 27.44 -1.48
C SER A 332 -17.14 26.92 -0.72
N ASN A 333 -16.55 27.80 0.09
CA ASN A 333 -15.48 27.51 1.05
C ASN A 333 -15.96 27.64 2.51
N GLU A 334 -17.23 27.32 2.76
CA GLU A 334 -17.84 27.32 4.09
C GLU A 334 -17.08 26.42 5.07
N ILE A 335 -16.93 26.88 6.32
CA ILE A 335 -16.21 26.18 7.38
C ILE A 335 -17.20 25.57 8.38
N TYR A 336 -17.31 24.25 8.35
CA TYR A 336 -18.13 23.48 9.29
C TYR A 336 -17.35 23.16 10.56
N GLN A 337 -18.05 23.18 11.71
CA GLN A 337 -17.47 22.95 13.03
C GLN A 337 -18.30 21.92 13.81
N SER A 338 -17.71 21.33 14.84
CA SER A 338 -18.41 20.47 15.79
C SER A 338 -18.58 21.13 17.17
N THR A 339 -19.41 20.53 18.02
CA THR A 339 -19.35 20.75 19.48
C THR A 339 -18.08 20.08 20.05
N PRO A 340 -17.79 20.16 21.38
CA PRO A 340 -16.82 19.26 21.99
C PRO A 340 -17.25 17.80 21.81
N ALA A 341 -16.33 16.94 21.40
CA ALA A 341 -16.54 15.50 21.40
C ALA A 341 -16.48 14.93 22.82
N TYR A 342 -17.15 13.80 23.05
CA TYR A 342 -17.31 13.14 24.34
C TYR A 342 -17.06 11.64 24.21
N ARG A 343 -16.56 11.01 25.29
CA ARG A 343 -16.34 9.57 25.37
C ARG A 343 -17.64 8.86 25.77
N LEU A 344 -17.90 7.71 25.18
CA LEU A 344 -18.92 6.77 25.65
C LEU A 344 -18.29 5.73 26.57
N SER A 345 -19.05 5.18 27.51
CA SER A 345 -18.63 3.98 28.22
C SER A 345 -18.50 2.79 27.25
N SER A 346 -17.71 1.80 27.64
CA SER A 346 -17.56 0.54 26.88
C SER A 346 -18.75 -0.42 27.05
N ASP A 347 -19.94 0.08 27.40
CA ASP A 347 -21.16 -0.71 27.47
C ASP A 347 -21.80 -0.81 26.08
N GLU A 348 -22.04 -2.05 25.63
CA GLU A 348 -22.71 -2.39 24.37
C GLU A 348 -23.98 -1.54 24.13
N LYS A 349 -24.84 -1.41 25.15
CA LYS A 349 -26.11 -0.69 25.06
C LYS A 349 -25.91 0.83 24.97
N VAL A 350 -24.93 1.39 25.68
CA VAL A 350 -24.65 2.83 25.64
C VAL A 350 -24.16 3.24 24.25
N ILE A 351 -23.29 2.43 23.65
CA ILE A 351 -22.82 2.64 22.26
C ILE A 351 -23.98 2.47 21.27
N MET A 352 -24.80 1.41 21.41
CA MET A 352 -26.01 1.22 20.58
C MET A 352 -26.97 2.42 20.67
N LYS A 353 -27.30 2.88 21.88
CA LYS A 353 -28.27 3.96 22.08
C LYS A 353 -27.78 5.29 21.51
N GLU A 354 -26.52 5.65 21.73
CA GLU A 354 -25.93 6.85 21.13
C GLU A 354 -25.96 6.83 19.60
N ILE A 355 -25.69 5.67 18.99
CA ILE A 355 -25.81 5.48 17.54
C ILE A 355 -27.27 5.60 17.08
N MET A 356 -28.21 5.06 17.87
CA MET A 356 -29.64 5.07 17.59
C MET A 356 -30.24 6.48 17.63
N GLU A 357 -29.87 7.28 18.62
CA GLU A 357 -30.44 8.60 18.87
C GLU A 357 -29.74 9.68 18.06
N ASN A 358 -28.41 9.74 18.14
CA ASN A 358 -27.61 10.88 17.67
C ASN A 358 -26.76 10.58 16.42
N GLY A 359 -26.65 9.31 16.00
CA GLY A 359 -26.00 8.89 14.74
C GLY A 359 -24.62 8.24 14.91
N PRO A 360 -23.92 7.94 13.81
CA PRO A 360 -22.65 7.19 13.84
C PRO A 360 -21.57 7.76 14.77
N VAL A 361 -20.72 6.89 15.31
CA VAL A 361 -19.67 7.22 16.30
C VAL A 361 -18.29 6.85 15.78
N GLN A 362 -17.24 7.48 16.31
CA GLN A 362 -15.85 7.12 16.00
C GLN A 362 -15.34 6.12 17.04
N ALA A 363 -14.75 5.01 16.60
CA ALA A 363 -14.08 4.05 17.47
C ALA A 363 -12.60 3.92 17.08
N ILE A 364 -11.74 3.58 18.05
CA ILE A 364 -10.38 3.08 17.81
C ILE A 364 -10.42 1.56 17.93
N MET A 365 -9.77 0.86 17.01
CA MET A 365 -9.57 -0.59 17.07
C MET A 365 -8.12 -0.96 16.76
N GLU A 366 -7.69 -2.13 17.20
CA GLU A 366 -6.49 -2.78 16.68
C GLU A 366 -6.76 -3.49 15.35
N VAL A 367 -5.75 -3.50 14.48
CA VAL A 367 -5.77 -4.23 13.21
C VAL A 367 -4.60 -5.19 13.16
N TYR A 368 -4.94 -6.46 12.93
CA TYR A 368 -4.06 -7.61 12.83
C TYR A 368 -3.83 -7.99 11.35
N GLU A 369 -2.83 -8.82 11.07
CA GLU A 369 -2.42 -9.15 9.69
C GLU A 369 -3.51 -9.84 8.86
N ASP A 370 -4.46 -10.54 9.49
CA ASP A 370 -5.61 -11.17 8.82
C ASP A 370 -6.74 -10.18 8.45
N PHE A 371 -6.98 -9.14 9.24
CA PHE A 371 -8.08 -8.18 8.99
C PHE A 371 -7.94 -7.43 7.66
N PHE A 372 -6.73 -7.17 7.17
CA PHE A 372 -6.51 -6.56 5.85
C PHE A 372 -7.17 -7.33 4.70
N MET A 373 -7.31 -8.65 4.86
CA MET A 373 -7.87 -9.56 3.87
C MET A 373 -9.37 -9.85 4.10
N TYR A 374 -10.02 -9.23 5.09
CA TYR A 374 -11.46 -9.38 5.35
C TYR A 374 -12.31 -9.14 4.10
N ARG A 375 -13.30 -10.00 3.86
CA ARG A 375 -14.24 -9.89 2.73
C ARG A 375 -15.71 -9.80 3.14
N HIS A 376 -16.18 -10.68 4.01
CA HIS A 376 -17.56 -10.68 4.51
C HIS A 376 -17.72 -11.57 5.76
N GLY A 377 -18.85 -11.43 6.45
CA GLY A 377 -19.18 -12.16 7.68
C GLY A 377 -18.74 -11.40 8.93
N VAL A 378 -18.82 -12.01 10.11
CA VAL A 378 -18.47 -11.33 11.37
C VAL A 378 -17.00 -11.58 11.70
N TYR A 379 -16.19 -10.53 11.57
CA TYR A 379 -14.76 -10.58 11.85
C TYR A 379 -14.47 -10.84 13.33
N ARG A 380 -13.49 -11.72 13.54
CA ARG A 380 -12.74 -11.96 14.78
C ARG A 380 -11.30 -12.27 14.42
N HIS A 381 -10.34 -11.84 15.23
CA HIS A 381 -8.94 -12.18 14.96
C HIS A 381 -8.70 -13.69 15.05
N THR A 382 -8.06 -14.27 14.03
CA THR A 382 -7.96 -15.72 13.87
C THR A 382 -6.62 -16.28 14.37
N PRO A 383 -6.60 -17.44 15.07
CA PRO A 383 -5.37 -18.11 15.47
C PRO A 383 -4.42 -18.48 14.31
N VAL A 384 -4.92 -18.48 13.07
CA VAL A 384 -4.15 -18.68 11.83
C VAL A 384 -3.08 -17.60 11.65
N ALA A 385 -3.41 -16.35 12.01
CA ALA A 385 -2.49 -15.20 11.97
C ALA A 385 -1.80 -14.95 13.32
N ALA A 386 -2.15 -15.69 14.38
CA ALA A 386 -1.64 -15.48 15.73
C ALA A 386 -0.20 -16.00 15.92
N GLY A 387 0.77 -15.37 15.28
CA GLY A 387 2.19 -15.58 15.56
C GLY A 387 3.15 -15.51 14.38
N GLN A 388 2.69 -15.35 13.14
CA GLN A 388 3.59 -15.31 11.98
C GLN A 388 4.49 -14.07 12.03
N HIS A 389 3.92 -12.87 12.21
CA HIS A 389 4.71 -11.64 12.33
C HIS A 389 4.44 -10.85 13.61
N ARG A 390 3.32 -11.09 14.30
CA ARG A 390 2.88 -10.36 15.51
C ARG A 390 2.84 -8.82 15.34
N ARG A 391 2.79 -8.32 14.11
CA ARG A 391 2.69 -6.89 13.83
C ARG A 391 1.23 -6.50 13.73
N HIS A 392 0.80 -5.64 14.64
CA HIS A 392 -0.53 -5.04 14.69
C HIS A 392 -0.36 -3.52 14.84
N GLY A 393 -1.40 -2.76 14.49
CA GLY A 393 -1.41 -1.30 14.62
C GLY A 393 -2.79 -0.79 14.99
N THR A 394 -2.90 0.49 15.33
CA THR A 394 -4.19 1.09 15.69
C THR A 394 -4.81 1.89 14.55
N HIS A 395 -6.11 1.69 14.39
CA HIS A 395 -6.94 2.24 13.32
C HIS A 395 -8.16 2.93 13.94
N SER A 396 -8.82 3.81 13.19
CA SER A 396 -10.09 4.38 13.63
C SER A 396 -11.12 4.38 12.52
N VAL A 397 -12.34 4.02 12.92
CA VAL A 397 -13.44 3.62 12.04
C VAL A 397 -14.72 4.32 12.49
N LYS A 398 -15.72 4.36 11.60
CA LYS A 398 -17.04 4.93 11.91
C LYS A 398 -18.03 3.79 12.13
N ILE A 399 -18.49 3.56 13.36
CA ILE A 399 -19.55 2.58 13.64
C ILE A 399 -20.89 3.21 13.23
N THR A 400 -21.59 2.58 12.29
CA THR A 400 -22.85 3.06 11.69
C THR A 400 -24.08 2.25 12.11
N GLY A 401 -23.91 1.13 12.79
CA GLY A 401 -25.02 0.28 13.19
C GLY A 401 -24.59 -1.03 13.84
N TRP A 402 -25.53 -1.96 13.98
CA TRP A 402 -25.29 -3.28 14.56
C TRP A 402 -26.31 -4.30 14.07
N GLY A 403 -26.02 -5.57 14.33
CA GLY A 403 -26.97 -6.66 14.17
C GLY A 403 -26.69 -7.83 15.10
N GLU A 404 -27.49 -8.87 14.94
CA GLU A 404 -27.23 -10.22 15.41
C GLU A 404 -27.76 -11.20 14.36
N GLU A 405 -26.95 -12.21 14.02
CA GLU A 405 -27.31 -13.28 13.08
C GLU A 405 -27.22 -14.65 13.72
N ARG A 406 -27.93 -15.63 13.15
CA ARG A 406 -27.84 -17.03 13.60
C ARG A 406 -26.75 -17.74 12.82
N THR A 407 -25.79 -18.28 13.54
CA THR A 407 -24.72 -19.15 13.06
C THR A 407 -25.24 -20.56 12.76
N ALA A 408 -24.44 -21.37 12.06
CA ALA A 408 -24.83 -22.72 11.66
C ALA A 408 -25.02 -23.71 12.82
N ASP A 409 -24.46 -23.42 14.01
CA ASP A 409 -24.68 -24.16 15.25
C ASP A 409 -25.95 -23.74 16.02
N GLY A 410 -26.68 -22.74 15.51
CA GLY A 410 -27.90 -22.21 16.12
C GLY A 410 -27.67 -21.19 17.24
N SER A 411 -26.41 -20.83 17.55
CA SER A 411 -26.12 -19.71 18.45
C SER A 411 -26.40 -18.35 17.77
N ARG A 412 -26.18 -17.24 18.50
CA ARG A 412 -26.34 -15.88 17.96
C ARG A 412 -25.01 -15.15 17.99
N GLU A 413 -24.54 -14.72 16.83
CA GLU A 413 -23.37 -13.85 16.74
C GLU A 413 -23.83 -12.39 16.62
N LYS A 414 -23.50 -11.59 17.65
CA LYS A 414 -23.69 -10.14 17.64
C LYS A 414 -22.55 -9.47 16.87
N TYR A 415 -22.87 -8.46 16.06
CA TYR A 415 -21.87 -7.65 15.37
C TYR A 415 -22.17 -6.15 15.42
N TRP A 416 -21.12 -5.34 15.34
CA TRP A 416 -21.18 -3.95 14.88
C TRP A 416 -21.13 -3.91 13.35
N ILE A 417 -21.67 -2.85 12.76
CA ILE A 417 -21.48 -2.46 11.36
C ILE A 417 -20.60 -1.22 11.38
N ALA A 418 -19.44 -1.26 10.74
CA ALA A 418 -18.51 -0.14 10.72
C ALA A 418 -18.01 0.17 9.30
N ALA A 419 -17.94 1.46 8.97
CA ALA A 419 -17.34 1.97 7.75
C ALA A 419 -15.82 2.10 7.94
N ASN A 420 -15.06 1.52 7.00
CA ASN A 420 -13.61 1.63 6.91
C ASN A 420 -13.21 2.87 6.08
N SER A 421 -11.91 3.06 5.85
CA SER A 421 -11.34 4.16 5.04
C SER A 421 -10.39 3.66 3.94
N TRP A 422 -10.64 2.44 3.40
CA TRP A 422 -9.83 1.79 2.36
C TRP A 422 -10.56 1.60 1.03
N GLY A 423 -11.56 2.45 0.76
CA GLY A 423 -12.38 2.43 -0.44
C GLY A 423 -13.50 1.39 -0.44
N ARG A 424 -14.40 1.47 -1.42
CA ARG A 424 -15.58 0.60 -1.54
C ARG A 424 -15.27 -0.81 -2.01
N ASP A 425 -14.12 -1.05 -2.64
CA ASP A 425 -13.78 -2.37 -3.19
C ASP A 425 -13.30 -3.36 -2.11
N TRP A 426 -12.96 -2.85 -0.93
CA TRP A 426 -12.56 -3.63 0.24
C TRP A 426 -13.79 -4.06 1.07
N GLY A 427 -13.77 -5.29 1.60
CA GLY A 427 -14.80 -5.80 2.51
C GLY A 427 -16.21 -5.83 1.93
N GLU A 428 -17.18 -5.48 2.77
CA GLU A 428 -18.61 -5.39 2.43
C GLU A 428 -18.92 -3.98 1.91
N HIS A 429 -18.49 -3.67 0.68
CA HIS A 429 -18.62 -2.35 0.03
C HIS A 429 -17.95 -1.18 0.78
N GLY A 430 -16.78 -1.43 1.39
CA GLY A 430 -16.05 -0.49 2.24
C GLY A 430 -16.48 -0.53 3.72
N TYR A 431 -17.51 -1.32 4.05
CA TYR A 431 -17.90 -1.64 5.41
C TYR A 431 -17.32 -2.99 5.84
N PHE A 432 -17.37 -3.26 7.14
CA PHE A 432 -17.15 -4.57 7.72
C PHE A 432 -18.06 -4.79 8.92
N ARG A 433 -18.24 -6.06 9.26
CA ARG A 433 -18.88 -6.49 10.49
C ARG A 433 -17.85 -7.15 11.41
N ILE A 434 -17.92 -6.83 12.69
CA ILE A 434 -16.97 -7.26 13.74
C ILE A 434 -17.75 -7.61 15.01
N ALA A 435 -17.29 -8.62 15.76
CA ALA A 435 -18.00 -9.11 16.93
C ALA A 435 -18.25 -8.03 17.99
N ARG A 436 -19.43 -8.10 18.63
CA ARG A 436 -19.98 -7.06 19.54
C ARG A 436 -20.34 -7.62 20.91
N GLY A 437 -20.15 -6.81 21.95
CA GLY A 437 -20.36 -7.18 23.36
C GLY A 437 -19.19 -7.99 23.95
N VAL A 438 -17.99 -7.87 23.36
CA VAL A 438 -16.80 -8.68 23.67
C VAL A 438 -15.47 -7.90 23.54
N ASN A 439 -15.52 -6.61 23.22
CA ASN A 439 -14.37 -5.74 22.90
C ASN A 439 -13.39 -6.36 21.87
N GLU A 440 -13.93 -6.98 20.81
CA GLU A 440 -13.12 -7.61 19.74
C GLU A 440 -12.18 -6.57 19.12
N CYS A 441 -10.88 -6.84 19.16
CA CYS A 441 -9.83 -5.93 18.72
C CYS A 441 -9.95 -4.50 19.28
N ASP A 442 -10.29 -4.33 20.56
CA ASP A 442 -10.37 -3.05 21.28
C ASP A 442 -11.47 -2.06 20.81
N ILE A 443 -12.37 -2.46 19.91
CA ILE A 443 -13.31 -1.53 19.25
C ILE A 443 -14.33 -0.87 20.20
N GLU A 444 -14.56 -1.45 21.39
CA GLU A 444 -15.49 -0.93 22.41
C GLU A 444 -14.75 -0.12 23.50
N ALA A 445 -13.41 -0.18 23.56
CA ALA A 445 -12.59 0.42 24.62
C ALA A 445 -12.53 1.97 24.56
N PHE A 446 -12.54 2.56 23.36
CA PHE A 446 -12.52 4.01 23.18
C PHE A 446 -13.40 4.47 22.02
N VAL A 447 -14.67 4.72 22.35
CA VAL A 447 -15.69 5.22 21.42
C VAL A 447 -16.02 6.68 21.74
N VAL A 448 -16.13 7.51 20.70
CA VAL A 448 -16.29 8.96 20.78
C VAL A 448 -17.50 9.42 19.96
N GLY A 449 -18.41 10.13 20.61
CA GLY A 449 -19.55 10.83 20.00
C GLY A 449 -19.33 12.34 19.91
N VAL A 450 -20.17 13.01 19.11
CA VAL A 450 -20.18 14.47 18.97
C VAL A 450 -21.54 14.97 18.49
N TRP A 451 -21.93 16.19 18.88
CA TRP A 451 -23.08 16.87 18.27
C TRP A 451 -22.62 17.75 17.09
N GLY A 452 -23.41 17.78 16.02
CA GLY A 452 -23.19 18.72 14.92
C GLY A 452 -23.39 20.16 15.42
N ARG A 453 -22.50 21.10 15.06
CA ARG A 453 -22.71 22.51 15.42
C ARG A 453 -23.63 23.17 14.40
N VAL A 454 -24.93 23.05 14.63
CA VAL A 454 -25.99 23.66 13.79
C VAL A 454 -26.67 24.78 14.59
N GLY A 455 -26.81 25.95 13.97
CA GLY A 455 -27.60 27.07 14.47
C GLY A 455 -28.94 27.22 13.73
N MET A 456 -29.86 28.02 14.29
CA MET A 456 -31.14 28.31 13.63
C MET A 456 -30.97 29.05 12.30
N GLU A 457 -29.93 29.90 12.19
CA GLU A 457 -29.53 30.56 10.94
C GLU A 457 -29.26 29.54 9.82
N ASP A 458 -28.57 28.45 10.15
CA ASP A 458 -28.10 27.44 9.18
C ASP A 458 -29.27 26.57 8.64
N MET A 459 -30.35 26.40 9.42
CA MET A 459 -31.54 25.65 9.00
C MET A 459 -32.47 26.44 8.06
N HIS A 460 -32.34 27.77 7.96
CA HIS A 460 -33.26 28.61 7.17
C HIS A 460 -32.86 28.76 5.68
N HIS A 461 -31.77 28.14 5.24
CA HIS A 461 -31.20 28.33 3.91
C HIS A 461 -31.71 27.37 2.81
N ARG A 462 -32.92 26.79 2.97
CA ARG A 462 -33.67 26.16 1.87
C ARG A 462 -35.10 26.70 1.81
N LYS A 463 -35.47 27.22 0.64
CA LYS A 463 -36.83 27.42 0.12
C LYS A 463 -36.91 26.71 -1.22
#